data_AF-A0AAW0ASL4-F1
#
_entry.id   AF-A0AAW0ASL4-F1
#
_cell.length_a   1.000
_cell.length_b   1.000
_cell.length_c   1.000
_cell.angle_alpha   90.00
_cell.angle_beta   90.00
_cell.angle_gamma   90.00
#
_symmetry.space_group_name_H-M   'P 1'
#
loop_
_entity.id
_entity.type
_entity.pdbx_description
1 polymer ?
#
loop_
_entity_poly.entity_id
_entity_poly.type
_entity_poly.pdbx_seq_one_letter_code
_entity_poly.pdbx_strand_id
1 'polypeptide(L)'
;MGLYELRRRLGVPQEAGIFQRFRQQFNNADVAWFSGGLSIDGKHIPVRPGFFTDFDDLRKALPSGVAGYEARKDLNAKLQLALFDMATLWDRSFGGTTMVIHIDGTTVPNTPALPEYLRASVYLPPRFLSLHPASHGPIAKIVQSFIESVGVPTIQQWRQDALTRNWPMTQTGTGSSRNPASPVIIPTPAPNSAHYKFLGRPPGVLDTLLAAPAPAPGSATAPAASAASTSTSNSAGVPVVEIPDDDEDWQVDEAVLDAIERAGYAEAELHSLQQQVDILTAQVQSLESANSVLRAASASAAPTTPSRSQVRSPRTPVASTSRALAPPAYSPSPRSLASTGRNLFGSPSRAPPSPSHTGLNSVEACLQERNLNQDQCAAILLIVQNFHPVQWVEKFCELGIERGEATELANILAASM
;
A
#
# COMPACT_ATOMS: atom_id res chain seq x y z
N MET A 1 9.27 19.20 -4.19
CA MET A 1 10.11 18.80 -5.36
C MET A 1 9.97 17.28 -5.50
N GLY A 2 9.50 16.76 -6.64
CA GLY A 2 9.21 15.32 -6.80
C GLY A 2 10.45 14.46 -7.10
N LEU A 3 10.32 13.13 -6.94
CA LEU A 3 11.38 12.12 -7.21
C LEU A 3 11.97 12.23 -8.62
N TYR A 4 11.11 12.53 -9.61
CA TYR A 4 11.51 12.80 -10.99
C TYR A 4 12.43 14.02 -11.11
N GLU A 5 12.10 15.14 -10.47
CA GLU A 5 12.94 16.34 -10.46
C GLU A 5 14.26 16.10 -9.71
N LEU A 6 14.23 15.32 -8.62
CA LEU A 6 15.44 14.95 -7.89
C LEU A 6 16.39 14.12 -8.77
N ARG A 7 15.87 13.13 -9.49
CA ARG A 7 16.65 12.33 -10.45
C ARG A 7 17.14 13.15 -11.63
N ARG A 8 16.29 14.02 -12.17
CA ARG A 8 16.67 14.87 -13.29
C ARG A 8 17.78 15.83 -12.90
N ARG A 9 17.73 16.42 -11.71
CA ARG A 9 18.74 17.39 -11.22
C ARG A 9 20.03 16.72 -10.76
N LEU A 10 19.94 15.59 -10.06
CA LEU A 10 21.10 14.86 -9.53
C LEU A 10 21.71 13.87 -10.53
N GLY A 11 21.02 13.59 -11.63
CA GLY A 11 21.45 12.71 -12.72
C GLY A 11 22.03 13.43 -13.93
N VAL A 12 22.10 14.78 -13.92
CA VAL A 12 22.76 15.54 -15.01
C VAL A 12 24.26 15.23 -14.99
N PRO A 13 24.93 15.03 -16.13
CA PRO A 13 26.35 14.65 -16.21
C PRO A 13 27.33 15.53 -15.42
N GLN A 14 26.96 16.76 -15.06
CA GLN A 14 27.79 17.67 -14.27
C GLN A 14 27.95 17.21 -12.81
N GLU A 15 27.01 16.43 -12.26
CA GLU A 15 27.05 15.90 -10.89
C GLU A 15 26.76 14.39 -10.83
N ALA A 16 27.23 13.63 -11.83
CA ALA A 16 27.03 12.18 -11.91
C ALA A 16 27.42 11.42 -10.61
N GLY A 17 28.27 12.01 -9.77
CA GLY A 17 28.65 11.48 -8.47
C GLY A 17 27.51 11.36 -7.46
N ILE A 18 26.50 12.25 -7.46
CA ILE A 18 25.45 12.22 -6.43
C ILE A 18 24.48 11.06 -6.68
N PHE A 19 23.96 10.93 -7.91
CA PHE A 19 23.11 9.78 -8.24
C PHE A 19 23.85 8.45 -8.03
N GLN A 20 25.11 8.34 -8.43
CA GLN A 20 25.90 7.12 -8.19
C GLN A 20 26.08 6.84 -6.70
N ARG A 21 26.37 7.88 -5.89
CA ARG A 21 26.54 7.78 -4.44
C ARG A 21 25.26 7.34 -3.74
N PHE A 22 24.10 7.82 -4.19
CA PHE A 22 22.79 7.56 -3.56
C PHE A 22 21.90 6.62 -4.37
N ARG A 23 22.49 5.84 -5.27
CA ARG A 23 21.73 4.97 -6.20
C ARG A 23 20.80 4.02 -5.45
N GLN A 24 21.26 3.48 -4.32
CA GLN A 24 20.45 2.56 -3.52
C GLN A 24 19.23 3.27 -2.93
N GLN A 25 19.39 4.48 -2.40
CA GLN A 25 18.29 5.27 -1.85
C GLN A 25 17.28 5.63 -2.95
N PHE A 26 17.75 5.97 -4.16
CA PHE A 26 16.86 6.18 -5.30
C PHE A 26 16.10 4.93 -5.72
N ASN A 27 16.72 3.75 -5.67
CA ASN A 27 16.04 2.49 -5.96
C ASN A 27 14.99 2.17 -4.88
N ASN A 28 15.34 2.34 -3.61
CA ASN A 28 14.41 2.15 -2.49
C ASN A 28 13.23 3.13 -2.57
N ALA A 29 13.47 4.36 -3.01
CA ALA A 29 12.44 5.37 -3.17
C ALA A 29 11.46 5.04 -4.31
N ASP A 30 11.92 4.41 -5.40
CA ASP A 30 11.02 3.87 -6.43
C ASP A 30 10.15 2.75 -5.87
N VAL A 31 10.76 1.82 -5.14
CA VAL A 31 10.02 0.73 -4.49
C VAL A 31 8.95 1.29 -3.56
N ALA A 32 9.32 2.24 -2.70
CA ALA A 32 8.40 2.89 -1.79
C ALA A 32 7.25 3.58 -2.55
N TRP A 33 7.57 4.30 -3.62
CA TRP A 33 6.57 4.97 -4.47
C TRP A 33 5.56 3.99 -5.06
N PHE A 34 6.02 2.88 -5.64
CA PHE A 34 5.11 1.87 -6.22
C PHE A 34 4.36 1.05 -5.17
N SER A 35 4.90 0.94 -3.95
CA SER A 35 4.22 0.24 -2.84
C SER A 35 3.20 1.10 -2.10
N GLY A 36 3.22 2.42 -2.30
CA GLY A 36 2.34 3.36 -1.60
C GLY A 36 0.87 3.04 -1.87
N GLY A 37 0.10 2.84 -0.80
CA GLY A 37 -1.33 2.53 -0.88
C GLY A 37 -1.68 1.06 -1.13
N LEU A 38 -0.71 0.19 -1.46
CA LEU A 38 -0.98 -1.24 -1.73
C LEU A 38 -1.51 -2.02 -0.52
N SER A 39 -1.46 -1.45 0.69
CA SER A 39 -2.03 -2.05 1.90
C SER A 39 -3.45 -1.60 2.21
N ILE A 40 -3.98 -0.61 1.48
CA ILE A 40 -5.31 0.00 1.70
C ILE A 40 -6.12 0.16 0.40
N ASP A 41 -5.64 -0.40 -0.71
CA ASP A 41 -6.28 -0.27 -2.03
C ASP A 41 -7.50 -1.19 -2.21
N GLY A 42 -7.78 -2.06 -1.23
CA GLY A 42 -8.88 -3.03 -1.27
C GLY A 42 -8.66 -4.19 -2.25
N LYS A 43 -7.49 -4.31 -2.88
CA LYS A 43 -7.19 -5.33 -3.91
C LYS A 43 -6.38 -6.51 -3.39
N HIS A 44 -6.53 -6.83 -2.10
CA HIS A 44 -5.79 -7.92 -1.45
C HIS A 44 -6.37 -9.31 -1.74
N ILE A 45 -7.54 -9.39 -2.38
CA ILE A 45 -8.18 -10.64 -2.79
C ILE A 45 -8.15 -10.69 -4.33
N PRO A 46 -7.52 -11.71 -4.93
CA PRO A 46 -7.50 -11.82 -6.38
C PRO A 46 -8.91 -12.10 -6.91
N VAL A 47 -9.32 -11.37 -7.95
CA VAL A 47 -10.65 -11.48 -8.60
C VAL A 47 -10.91 -12.89 -9.15
N ARG A 48 -9.85 -13.64 -9.45
CA ARG A 48 -9.91 -15.02 -9.94
C ARG A 48 -8.92 -15.89 -9.17
N PRO A 49 -9.19 -17.19 -9.02
CA PRO A 49 -8.19 -18.12 -8.50
C PRO A 49 -6.88 -17.99 -9.27
N GLY A 50 -5.78 -17.78 -8.56
CA GLY A 50 -4.45 -17.60 -9.16
C GLY A 50 -3.67 -16.41 -8.63
N PHE A 51 -2.64 -16.03 -9.40
CA PHE A 51 -1.84 -14.83 -9.13
C PHE A 51 -2.65 -13.53 -9.30
N PHE A 52 -2.26 -12.51 -8.55
CA PHE A 52 -2.68 -11.13 -8.75
C PHE A 52 -2.39 -10.64 -10.17
N THR A 53 -3.22 -9.73 -10.68
CA THR A 53 -3.04 -9.11 -12.01
C THR A 53 -1.68 -8.45 -12.14
N ASP A 54 -1.20 -7.80 -11.08
CA ASP A 54 0.07 -7.09 -11.07
C ASP A 54 1.25 -8.05 -11.24
N PHE A 55 1.14 -9.27 -10.71
CA PHE A 55 2.15 -10.31 -10.92
C PHE A 55 2.22 -10.72 -12.40
N ASP A 56 1.07 -10.81 -13.06
CA ASP A 56 0.99 -11.15 -14.47
C ASP A 56 1.55 -10.07 -15.36
N ASP A 57 1.21 -8.81 -15.07
CA ASP A 57 1.68 -7.67 -15.83
C ASP A 57 3.19 -7.49 -15.65
N LEU A 58 3.69 -7.66 -14.43
CA LEU A 58 5.13 -7.74 -14.16
C LEU A 58 5.79 -8.86 -14.97
N ARG A 59 5.20 -10.06 -14.99
CA ARG A 59 5.76 -11.20 -15.73
C ARG A 59 5.76 -10.98 -17.24
N LYS A 60 4.72 -10.35 -17.80
CA LYS A 60 4.63 -10.00 -19.23
C LYS A 60 5.61 -8.90 -19.62
N ALA A 61 5.87 -7.95 -18.72
CA ALA A 61 6.77 -6.82 -18.96
C ALA A 61 8.26 -7.23 -18.91
N LEU A 62 8.59 -8.35 -18.27
CA LEU A 62 9.96 -8.85 -18.16
C LEU A 62 10.28 -9.86 -19.27
N PRO A 63 11.57 -10.02 -19.64
CA PRO A 63 11.99 -11.06 -20.59
C PRO A 63 11.50 -12.45 -20.17
N SER A 64 11.37 -13.37 -21.13
CA SER A 64 11.08 -14.78 -20.82
C SER A 64 12.35 -15.55 -20.44
N GLY A 65 12.19 -16.79 -19.95
CA GLY A 65 13.30 -17.68 -19.64
C GLY A 65 14.19 -17.24 -18.46
N VAL A 66 15.49 -17.51 -18.58
CA VAL A 66 16.49 -17.26 -17.52
C VAL A 66 16.65 -15.77 -17.22
N ALA A 67 16.67 -14.92 -18.25
CA ALA A 67 16.80 -13.47 -18.07
C ALA A 67 15.61 -12.89 -17.28
N GLY A 68 14.39 -13.33 -17.58
CA GLY A 68 13.20 -12.98 -16.80
C GLY A 68 13.23 -13.45 -15.36
N TYR A 69 13.72 -14.67 -15.14
CA TYR A 69 13.89 -15.23 -13.81
C TYR A 69 14.86 -14.38 -12.97
N GLU A 70 16.05 -14.08 -13.50
CA GLU A 70 17.02 -13.25 -12.79
C GLU A 70 16.50 -11.82 -12.55
N ALA A 71 15.77 -11.24 -13.50
CA ALA A 71 15.16 -9.91 -13.31
C ALA A 71 14.12 -9.90 -12.17
N ARG A 72 13.25 -10.92 -12.09
CA ARG A 72 12.28 -11.04 -10.99
C ARG A 72 12.95 -11.30 -9.65
N LYS A 73 14.00 -12.14 -9.64
CA LYS A 73 14.78 -12.44 -8.44
C LYS A 73 15.51 -11.21 -7.91
N ASP A 74 16.10 -10.41 -8.79
CA ASP A 74 16.73 -9.13 -8.45
C ASP A 74 15.69 -8.12 -7.91
N LEU A 75 14.53 -8.00 -8.57
CA LEU A 75 13.43 -7.16 -8.07
C LEU A 75 12.96 -7.61 -6.67
N ASN A 76 12.76 -8.91 -6.46
CA ASN A 76 12.38 -9.46 -5.16
C ASN A 76 13.43 -9.14 -4.08
N ALA A 77 14.72 -9.30 -4.39
CA ALA A 77 15.79 -8.95 -3.46
C ALA A 77 15.80 -7.46 -3.10
N LYS A 78 15.52 -6.57 -4.05
CA LYS A 78 15.40 -5.12 -3.82
C LYS A 78 14.18 -4.76 -2.97
N LEU A 79 13.03 -5.37 -3.25
CA LEU A 79 11.81 -5.21 -2.45
C LEU A 79 12.04 -5.65 -1.00
N GLN A 80 12.64 -6.82 -0.82
CA GLN A 80 12.96 -7.36 0.49
C GLN A 80 13.93 -6.45 1.25
N LEU A 81 14.97 -5.95 0.60
CA LEU A 81 15.92 -5.03 1.22
C LEU A 81 15.25 -3.70 1.63
N ALA A 82 14.42 -3.12 0.75
CA ALA A 82 13.69 -1.90 1.07
C ALA A 82 12.76 -2.09 2.28
N LEU A 83 12.06 -3.24 2.37
CA LEU A 83 11.23 -3.59 3.52
C LEU A 83 12.03 -3.68 4.82
N PHE A 84 13.22 -4.28 4.77
CA PHE A 84 14.10 -4.39 5.94
C PHE A 84 14.69 -3.04 6.35
N ASP A 85 15.03 -2.19 5.39
CA ASP A 85 15.49 -0.82 5.66
C ASP A 85 14.39 0.00 6.35
N MET A 86 13.12 -0.14 5.91
CA MET A 86 11.98 0.52 6.54
C MET A 86 11.71 0.00 7.96
N ALA A 87 11.76 -1.32 8.17
CA ALA A 87 11.63 -1.91 9.51
C ALA A 87 12.77 -1.42 10.43
N THR A 88 14.00 -1.34 9.91
CA THR A 88 15.15 -0.78 10.63
C THR A 88 14.95 0.68 11.00
N LEU A 89 14.44 1.48 10.07
CA LEU A 89 14.14 2.89 10.30
C LEU A 89 13.09 3.04 11.41
N TRP A 90 12.03 2.21 11.37
CA TRP A 90 10.98 2.20 12.39
C TRP A 90 11.54 1.91 13.77
N ASP A 91 12.30 0.81 13.91
CA ASP A 91 12.91 0.41 15.18
C ASP A 91 13.86 1.48 15.73
N ARG A 92 14.65 2.12 14.86
CA ARG A 92 15.59 3.19 15.26
C ARG A 92 14.90 4.49 15.64
N SER A 93 13.80 4.83 14.98
CA SER A 93 13.13 6.12 15.16
C SER A 93 12.23 6.11 16.41
N PHE A 94 11.65 4.97 16.73
CA PHE A 94 10.64 4.85 17.79
C PHE A 94 11.05 3.92 18.94
N GLY A 95 12.25 3.32 18.89
CA GLY A 95 12.73 2.43 19.94
C GLY A 95 12.01 1.07 20.00
N GLY A 96 11.30 0.69 18.95
CA GLY A 96 10.55 -0.57 18.86
C GLY A 96 11.41 -1.79 18.50
N THR A 97 10.76 -2.95 18.41
CA THR A 97 11.34 -4.18 17.85
C THR A 97 10.39 -4.77 16.82
N THR A 98 10.79 -4.73 15.56
CA THR A 98 10.03 -5.27 14.43
C THR A 98 10.62 -6.60 13.99
N MET A 99 9.75 -7.56 13.66
CA MET A 99 10.14 -8.80 12.99
C MET A 99 9.39 -8.91 11.67
N VAL A 100 10.13 -9.14 10.57
CA VAL A 100 9.55 -9.37 9.25
C VAL A 100 9.93 -10.76 8.80
N ILE A 101 8.94 -11.59 8.47
CA ILE A 101 9.16 -12.95 7.96
C ILE A 101 8.62 -13.03 6.54
N HIS A 102 9.48 -13.42 5.60
CA HIS A 102 9.11 -13.61 4.21
C HIS A 102 9.54 -14.99 3.72
N ILE A 103 8.68 -15.66 2.95
CA ILE A 103 8.99 -16.91 2.26
C ILE A 103 8.75 -16.69 0.78
N ASP A 104 9.75 -17.03 -0.03
CA ASP A 104 9.62 -17.01 -1.48
C ASP A 104 8.52 -18.00 -1.90
N GLY A 105 7.56 -17.55 -2.72
CA GLY A 105 6.51 -18.43 -3.27
C GLY A 105 7.02 -19.49 -4.26
N THR A 106 8.30 -19.45 -4.61
CA THR A 106 8.92 -20.35 -5.61
C THR A 106 9.95 -21.26 -4.98
N THR A 107 10.03 -22.49 -5.48
CA THR A 107 11.06 -23.48 -5.12
C THR A 107 11.71 -24.03 -6.38
N VAL A 108 12.87 -24.68 -6.24
CA VAL A 108 13.48 -25.40 -7.37
C VAL A 108 12.47 -26.44 -7.89
N PRO A 109 12.28 -26.57 -9.22
CA PRO A 109 11.35 -27.56 -9.75
C PRO A 109 11.58 -28.96 -9.20
N ASN A 110 10.50 -29.73 -9.07
CA ASN A 110 10.48 -31.09 -8.52
C ASN A 110 10.87 -31.23 -7.04
N THR A 111 11.18 -30.13 -6.35
CA THR A 111 11.43 -30.17 -4.90
C THR A 111 10.11 -30.43 -4.17
N PRO A 112 10.02 -31.24 -3.11
CA PRO A 112 8.78 -31.37 -2.34
C PRO A 112 8.38 -30.07 -1.65
N ALA A 113 7.09 -29.80 -1.50
CA ALA A 113 6.60 -28.69 -0.67
C ALA A 113 6.55 -29.13 0.80
N LEU A 114 7.72 -29.36 1.39
CA LEU A 114 7.88 -29.73 2.80
C LEU A 114 8.75 -28.69 3.52
N PRO A 115 8.56 -28.48 4.83
CA PRO A 115 9.27 -27.45 5.58
C PRO A 115 10.79 -27.46 5.39
N GLU A 116 11.42 -28.64 5.40
CA GLU A 116 12.88 -28.80 5.26
C GLU A 116 13.49 -28.33 3.93
N TYR A 117 12.64 -28.09 2.91
CA TYR A 117 13.06 -27.54 1.62
C TYR A 117 12.77 -26.05 1.48
N LEU A 118 12.17 -25.44 2.49
CA LEU A 118 11.83 -24.03 2.48
C LEU A 118 12.87 -23.21 3.23
N ARG A 119 12.96 -21.94 2.83
CA ARG A 119 13.80 -20.94 3.46
C ARG A 119 12.96 -19.70 3.73
N ALA A 120 12.98 -19.24 4.97
CA ALA A 120 12.43 -17.95 5.36
C ALA A 120 13.56 -16.91 5.44
N SER A 121 13.32 -15.78 4.78
CA SER A 121 14.08 -14.56 4.93
C SER A 121 13.48 -13.77 6.10
N VAL A 122 14.26 -13.55 7.16
CA VAL A 122 13.77 -12.90 8.38
C VAL A 122 14.60 -11.65 8.67
N TYR A 123 13.94 -10.52 8.91
CA TYR A 123 14.55 -9.36 9.56
C TYR A 123 14.26 -9.39 11.06
N LEU A 124 15.31 -9.13 11.84
CA LEU A 124 15.20 -8.98 13.30
C LEU A 124 16.37 -8.15 13.85
N PRO A 125 16.16 -7.15 14.73
CA PRO A 125 17.25 -6.35 15.29
C PRO A 125 18.29 -7.20 16.03
N PRO A 126 19.58 -7.21 15.60
CA PRO A 126 20.62 -7.98 16.28
C PRO A 126 20.82 -7.57 17.74
N ARG A 127 20.64 -6.27 18.05
CA ARG A 127 20.72 -5.75 19.42
C ARG A 127 19.69 -6.43 20.34
N PHE A 128 18.46 -6.59 19.88
CA PHE A 128 17.41 -7.27 20.64
C PHE A 128 17.81 -8.72 20.97
N LEU A 129 18.28 -9.48 19.98
CA LEU A 129 18.72 -10.87 20.19
C LEU A 129 19.89 -10.98 21.17
N SER A 130 20.80 -10.02 21.17
CA SER A 130 21.95 -10.00 22.08
C SER A 130 21.55 -9.73 23.54
N LEU A 131 20.53 -8.89 23.73
CA LEU A 131 20.02 -8.52 25.06
C LEU A 131 19.03 -9.55 25.62
N HIS A 132 18.34 -10.29 24.75
CA HIS A 132 17.31 -11.26 25.16
C HIS A 132 17.57 -12.68 24.63
N PRO A 133 18.61 -13.40 25.11
CA PRO A 133 18.87 -14.78 24.72
C PRO A 133 17.71 -15.74 24.96
N ALA A 134 16.91 -15.51 26.01
CA ALA A 134 15.73 -16.31 26.32
C ALA A 134 14.67 -16.28 25.20
N SER A 135 14.64 -15.21 24.40
CA SER A 135 13.70 -15.06 23.29
C SER A 135 14.09 -15.89 22.05
N HIS A 136 15.30 -16.48 22.01
CA HIS A 136 15.77 -17.21 20.83
C HIS A 136 14.88 -18.42 20.51
N GLY A 137 14.49 -19.18 21.53
CA GLY A 137 13.59 -20.33 21.37
C GLY A 137 12.21 -19.94 20.84
N PRO A 138 11.48 -19.02 21.50
CA PRO A 138 10.21 -18.51 21.01
C PRO A 138 10.27 -17.95 19.57
N ILE A 139 11.29 -17.17 19.23
CA ILE A 139 11.46 -16.62 17.88
C ILE A 139 11.65 -17.73 16.84
N ALA A 140 12.52 -18.70 17.12
CA ALA A 140 12.71 -19.84 16.23
C ALA A 140 11.41 -20.65 16.05
N LYS A 141 10.60 -20.80 17.11
CA LYS A 141 9.28 -21.44 17.02
C LYS A 141 8.32 -20.66 16.14
N ILE A 142 8.27 -19.33 16.25
CA ILE A 142 7.43 -18.47 15.40
C ILE A 142 7.84 -18.64 13.93
N VAL A 143 9.13 -18.57 13.62
CA VAL A 143 9.62 -18.70 12.24
C VAL A 143 9.34 -20.10 11.69
N GLN A 144 9.58 -21.16 12.47
CA GLN A 144 9.30 -22.53 12.05
C GLN A 144 7.80 -22.76 11.84
N SER A 145 6.95 -22.29 12.75
CA SER A 145 5.49 -22.36 12.59
C SER A 145 5.02 -21.59 11.36
N PHE A 146 5.59 -20.43 11.07
CA PHE A 146 5.29 -19.69 9.84
C PHE A 146 5.68 -20.47 8.58
N ILE A 147 6.84 -21.13 8.58
CA ILE A 147 7.27 -22.00 7.46
C ILE A 147 6.29 -23.15 7.23
N GLU A 148 5.87 -23.83 8.30
CA GLU A 148 4.95 -24.98 8.24
C GLU A 148 3.54 -24.56 7.83
N SER A 149 2.99 -23.55 8.50
CA SER A 149 1.58 -23.17 8.38
C SER A 149 1.29 -22.21 7.22
N VAL A 150 2.27 -21.39 6.81
CA VAL A 150 2.09 -20.40 5.73
C VAL A 150 2.97 -20.74 4.53
N GLY A 151 4.25 -21.05 4.78
CA GLY A 151 5.22 -21.32 3.71
C GLY A 151 4.84 -22.52 2.84
N VAL A 152 4.56 -23.67 3.46
CA VAL A 152 4.19 -24.89 2.72
C VAL A 152 2.93 -24.69 1.86
N PRO A 153 1.79 -24.18 2.39
CA PRO A 153 0.63 -23.88 1.56
C PRO A 153 0.92 -22.86 0.45
N THR A 154 1.73 -21.84 0.72
CA THR A 154 2.09 -20.82 -0.29
C THR A 154 2.79 -21.47 -1.50
N ILE A 155 3.74 -22.37 -1.29
CA ILE A 155 4.42 -23.09 -2.37
C ILE A 155 3.46 -24.02 -3.13
N GLN A 156 2.59 -24.72 -2.41
CA GLN A 156 1.59 -25.60 -3.02
C GLN A 156 0.65 -24.83 -3.93
N GLN A 157 0.11 -23.72 -3.43
CA GLN A 157 -0.75 -22.80 -4.17
C GLN A 157 -0.03 -22.24 -5.41
N TRP A 158 1.19 -21.74 -5.24
CA TRP A 158 1.99 -21.22 -6.35
C TRP A 158 2.17 -22.26 -7.47
N ARG A 159 2.44 -23.52 -7.11
CA ARG A 159 2.59 -24.60 -8.09
C ARG A 159 1.29 -24.89 -8.82
N GLN A 160 0.18 -24.98 -8.10
CA GLN A 160 -1.12 -25.17 -8.69
C GLN A 160 -1.44 -24.06 -9.70
N ASP A 161 -1.21 -22.80 -9.32
CA ASP A 161 -1.45 -21.63 -10.17
C ASP A 161 -0.52 -21.56 -11.38
N ALA A 162 0.73 -21.98 -11.23
CA ALA A 162 1.66 -22.07 -12.35
C ALA A 162 1.28 -23.22 -13.32
N LEU A 163 0.75 -24.34 -12.81
CA LEU A 163 0.26 -25.45 -13.64
C LEU A 163 -0.98 -25.06 -14.45
N THR A 164 -1.96 -24.38 -13.83
CA THR A 164 -3.17 -23.91 -14.55
C THR A 164 -2.84 -22.94 -15.69
N ARG A 165 -1.69 -22.27 -15.61
CA ARG A 165 -1.18 -21.34 -16.63
C ARG A 165 -0.22 -21.98 -17.64
N ASN A 166 -0.03 -23.30 -17.58
CA ASN A 166 0.90 -24.04 -18.42
C ASN A 166 2.33 -23.47 -18.39
N TRP A 167 2.76 -22.93 -17.25
CA TRP A 167 4.12 -22.41 -17.14
C TRP A 167 5.14 -23.55 -17.07
N PRO A 168 6.17 -23.53 -17.93
CA PRO A 168 7.18 -24.59 -17.92
C PRO A 168 8.00 -24.52 -16.64
N MET A 169 7.82 -25.51 -15.76
CA MET A 169 8.66 -25.73 -14.57
C MET A 169 9.92 -26.51 -14.93
N THR A 170 10.60 -26.14 -16.02
CA THR A 170 11.67 -26.94 -16.64
C THR A 170 13.07 -26.58 -16.16
N GLN A 171 13.23 -25.72 -15.14
CA GLN A 171 14.57 -25.43 -14.61
C GLN A 171 15.19 -26.72 -14.06
N THR A 172 16.22 -27.21 -14.75
CA THR A 172 17.07 -28.33 -14.36
C THR A 172 18.00 -27.89 -13.23
N GLY A 173 17.43 -27.68 -12.04
CA GLY A 173 18.20 -27.65 -10.81
C GLY A 173 18.32 -29.08 -10.29
N THR A 174 19.52 -29.51 -9.90
CA THR A 174 19.64 -30.64 -8.96
C THR A 174 18.80 -30.27 -7.76
N GLY A 175 17.71 -31.00 -7.50
CA GLY A 175 16.81 -30.73 -6.40
C GLY A 175 17.62 -30.47 -5.14
N SER A 176 17.34 -29.35 -4.46
CA SER A 176 18.16 -28.93 -3.33
C SER A 176 18.20 -30.10 -2.34
N SER A 177 19.40 -30.59 -2.02
CA SER A 177 19.55 -31.66 -1.05
C SER A 177 18.86 -31.23 0.24
N ARG A 178 18.12 -32.15 0.86
CA ARG A 178 17.48 -31.94 2.18
C ARG A 178 18.46 -31.19 3.08
N ASN A 179 18.04 -30.03 3.61
CA ASN A 179 18.93 -29.27 4.47
C ASN A 179 19.31 -30.15 5.67
N PRO A 180 20.61 -30.37 5.93
CA PRO A 180 21.01 -31.06 7.15
C PRO A 180 20.47 -30.25 8.33
N ALA A 181 19.89 -30.95 9.31
CA ALA A 181 19.34 -30.31 10.50
C ALA A 181 20.47 -29.59 11.23
N SER A 182 20.60 -28.27 11.00
CA SER A 182 21.61 -27.46 11.69
C SER A 182 21.28 -27.44 13.19
N PRO A 183 22.24 -27.63 14.09
CA PRO A 183 21.97 -27.52 15.54
C PRO A 183 21.69 -26.06 15.96
N VAL A 184 21.95 -25.08 15.09
CA VAL A 184 21.84 -23.66 15.39
C VAL A 184 20.38 -23.20 15.42
N ILE A 185 19.90 -22.71 16.58
CA ILE A 185 18.51 -22.27 16.79
C ILE A 185 18.19 -21.03 15.94
N ILE A 186 18.98 -19.96 16.09
CA ILE A 186 18.91 -18.75 15.25
C ILE A 186 20.20 -18.69 14.41
N PRO A 187 20.10 -18.71 13.07
CA PRO A 187 21.28 -18.65 12.20
C PRO A 187 22.04 -17.33 12.41
N THR A 188 23.31 -17.28 12.01
CA THR A 188 24.06 -16.02 11.97
C THR A 188 23.44 -15.10 10.91
N PRO A 189 23.28 -13.78 11.18
CA PRO A 189 22.79 -12.87 10.16
C PRO A 189 23.80 -12.71 9.02
N ALA A 190 23.33 -12.22 7.87
CA ALA A 190 24.23 -11.79 6.81
C ALA A 190 25.21 -10.70 7.34
N PRO A 191 26.46 -10.65 6.85
CA PRO A 191 27.44 -9.68 7.31
C PRO A 191 26.90 -8.24 7.24
N ASN A 192 27.08 -7.49 8.32
CA ASN A 192 26.64 -6.09 8.45
C ASN A 192 25.13 -5.89 8.18
N SER A 193 24.31 -6.88 8.53
CA SER A 193 22.87 -6.87 8.26
C SER A 193 22.07 -7.40 9.45
N ALA A 194 20.78 -7.07 9.48
CA ALA A 194 19.78 -7.64 10.36
C ALA A 194 18.97 -8.77 9.67
N HIS A 195 19.46 -9.28 8.54
CA HIS A 195 18.82 -10.32 7.73
C HIS A 195 19.34 -11.72 8.10
N TYR A 196 18.44 -12.58 8.53
CA TYR A 196 18.64 -13.98 8.87
C TYR A 196 17.99 -14.88 7.82
N LYS A 197 18.64 -16.00 7.49
CA LYS A 197 18.10 -17.02 6.58
C LYS A 197 17.79 -18.27 7.37
N PHE A 198 16.54 -18.42 7.78
CA PHE A 198 16.06 -19.61 8.47
C PHE A 198 15.78 -20.70 7.43
N LEU A 199 16.39 -21.86 7.63
CA LEU A 199 16.06 -23.07 6.89
C LEU A 199 14.98 -23.80 7.68
N GLY A 200 13.90 -24.18 7.00
CA GLY A 200 12.86 -24.96 7.65
C GLY A 200 13.40 -26.32 8.09
N ARG A 201 12.73 -26.88 9.10
CA ARG A 201 13.09 -28.17 9.71
C ARG A 201 11.92 -29.14 9.61
N PRO A 202 12.16 -30.46 9.63
CA PRO A 202 11.07 -31.41 9.82
C PRO A 202 10.32 -31.14 11.13
N PRO A 203 9.00 -31.39 11.18
CA PRO A 203 8.20 -31.20 12.40
C PRO A 203 8.81 -31.91 13.62
N GLY A 204 8.79 -31.24 14.78
CA GLY A 204 9.30 -31.76 16.07
C GLY A 204 10.84 -31.71 16.25
N VAL A 205 11.61 -31.50 15.18
CA VAL A 205 13.09 -31.39 15.29
C VAL A 205 13.48 -30.16 16.10
N LEU A 206 12.79 -29.02 15.92
CA LEU A 206 13.08 -27.80 16.66
C LEU A 206 12.81 -27.98 18.16
N ASP A 207 11.68 -28.60 18.54
CA ASP A 207 11.37 -28.85 19.95
C ASP A 207 12.39 -29.78 20.60
N THR A 208 12.88 -30.79 19.87
CA THR A 208 13.95 -31.67 20.33
C THR A 208 15.25 -30.88 20.60
N LEU A 209 15.59 -29.93 19.72
CA LEU A 209 16.76 -29.07 19.91
C LEU A 209 16.61 -28.10 21.07
N LEU A 210 15.41 -27.57 21.29
CA LEU A 210 15.11 -26.66 22.41
C LEU A 210 15.01 -27.39 23.75
N ALA A 211 14.63 -28.67 23.75
CA ALA A 211 14.59 -29.52 24.94
C ALA A 211 15.95 -30.12 25.30
N ALA A 212 16.92 -30.10 24.38
CA ALA A 212 18.26 -30.60 24.65
C ALA A 212 18.88 -29.79 25.79
N PRO A 213 19.37 -30.44 26.86
CA PRO A 213 20.00 -29.73 27.96
C PRO A 213 21.19 -28.94 27.43
N ALA A 214 21.33 -27.69 27.88
CA ALA A 214 22.48 -26.87 27.53
C ALA A 214 23.76 -27.67 27.82
N PRO A 215 24.73 -27.74 26.89
CA PRO A 215 25.95 -28.50 27.10
C PRO A 215 26.59 -28.00 28.40
N ALA A 216 26.84 -28.94 29.33
CA ALA A 216 27.36 -28.59 30.65
C ALA A 216 28.63 -27.73 30.48
N PRO A 217 28.77 -26.60 31.20
CA PRO A 217 29.80 -25.59 30.98
C PRO A 217 31.27 -26.02 31.23
N GLY A 218 31.60 -27.30 31.18
CA GLY A 218 32.96 -27.83 31.39
C GLY A 218 33.39 -28.99 30.50
N SER A 219 32.60 -29.42 29.51
CA SER A 219 32.96 -30.57 28.65
C SER A 219 33.46 -30.21 27.26
N ALA A 220 33.77 -28.93 27.01
CA ALA A 220 34.44 -28.52 25.78
C ALA A 220 35.88 -29.04 25.79
N THR A 221 36.07 -30.26 25.31
CA THR A 221 37.35 -30.73 24.78
C THR A 221 37.76 -29.72 23.71
N ALA A 222 38.71 -28.86 24.07
CA ALA A 222 39.22 -27.81 23.21
C ALA A 222 39.58 -28.44 21.84
N PRO A 223 38.96 -27.99 20.73
CA PRO A 223 39.45 -28.38 19.42
C PRO A 223 40.90 -27.89 19.32
N ALA A 224 41.81 -28.82 19.05
CA ALA A 224 43.25 -28.57 18.96
C ALA A 224 43.49 -27.31 18.12
N ALA A 225 44.00 -26.27 18.77
CA ALA A 225 44.17 -24.95 18.20
C ALA A 225 45.06 -25.01 16.95
N SER A 226 44.49 -24.67 15.79
CA SER A 226 45.26 -24.11 14.69
C SER A 226 45.38 -22.62 14.96
N ALA A 227 46.60 -22.19 15.27
CA ALA A 227 46.94 -20.84 15.68
C ALA A 227 46.70 -19.81 14.56
N ALA A 228 46.11 -18.67 14.94
CA ALA A 228 46.48 -17.30 14.56
C ALA A 228 45.26 -16.43 14.26
N SER A 229 44.94 -15.51 15.18
CA SER A 229 44.83 -14.06 14.95
C SER A 229 44.14 -13.41 16.15
N THR A 230 44.97 -12.88 17.05
CA THR A 230 44.55 -12.10 18.21
C THR A 230 44.19 -10.69 17.77
N SER A 231 42.91 -10.34 17.80
CA SER A 231 42.45 -8.96 17.78
C SER A 231 41.87 -8.60 19.15
N THR A 232 42.70 -7.95 19.96
CA THR A 232 42.36 -7.43 21.29
C THR A 232 41.45 -6.20 21.14
N SER A 233 40.16 -6.32 21.45
CA SER A 233 39.28 -5.16 21.63
C SER A 233 39.11 -4.86 23.12
N ASN A 234 39.74 -3.77 23.57
CA ASN A 234 39.55 -3.21 24.89
C ASN A 234 38.13 -2.65 25.02
N SER A 235 37.31 -3.31 25.84
CA SER A 235 36.01 -2.79 26.29
C SER A 235 36.24 -1.92 27.52
N ALA A 236 36.29 -0.61 27.32
CA ALA A 236 36.22 0.37 28.40
C ALA A 236 34.75 0.49 28.86
N GLY A 237 34.55 0.46 30.17
CA GLY A 237 33.23 0.46 30.81
C GLY A 237 32.34 1.59 30.33
N VAL A 238 31.18 1.22 29.80
CA VAL A 238 30.09 2.13 29.46
C VAL A 238 29.41 2.57 30.75
N PRO A 239 29.28 3.87 31.04
CA PRO A 239 28.53 4.35 32.19
C PRO A 239 27.06 3.94 32.04
N VAL A 240 26.51 3.34 33.10
CA VAL A 240 25.08 3.08 33.24
C VAL A 240 24.39 4.44 33.28
N VAL A 241 23.78 4.83 32.17
CA VAL A 241 22.85 5.95 32.09
C VAL A 241 21.52 5.41 32.58
N GLU A 242 21.09 5.85 33.76
CA GLU A 242 19.70 5.71 34.21
C GLU A 242 18.83 6.46 33.19
N ILE A 243 18.16 5.69 32.32
CA ILE A 243 17.13 6.20 31.44
C ILE A 243 15.92 6.43 32.36
N PRO A 244 15.39 7.65 32.47
CA PRO A 244 14.14 7.89 33.18
C PRO A 244 13.07 6.97 32.60
N ASP A 245 12.41 6.19 33.45
CA ASP A 245 11.17 5.49 33.12
C ASP A 245 10.10 6.58 32.88
N ASP A 246 10.13 7.20 31.70
CA ASP A 246 9.04 8.02 31.17
C ASP A 246 7.94 7.06 30.69
N ASP A 247 7.23 6.50 31.66
CA ASP A 247 5.88 5.95 31.51
C ASP A 247 4.86 7.09 31.27
N GLU A 248 5.24 8.12 30.50
CA GLU A 248 4.26 9.05 29.97
C GLU A 248 3.49 8.30 28.88
N ASP A 249 2.31 7.84 29.29
CA ASP A 249 1.21 7.40 28.43
C ASP A 249 1.30 8.14 27.09
N TRP A 250 1.59 7.40 26.02
CA TRP A 250 1.36 7.86 24.65
C TRP A 250 -0.15 7.98 24.45
N GLN A 251 -0.77 8.94 25.14
CA GLN A 251 -2.04 9.52 24.73
C GLN A 251 -1.72 10.17 23.39
N VAL A 252 -1.88 9.39 22.32
CA VAL A 252 -2.02 9.92 20.98
C VAL A 252 -3.17 10.90 21.11
N ASP A 253 -2.81 12.17 21.14
CA ASP A 253 -3.72 13.28 21.42
C ASP A 253 -4.95 13.05 20.57
N GLU A 254 -6.14 12.90 21.18
CA GLU A 254 -7.37 12.55 20.48
C GLU A 254 -7.64 13.53 19.31
N ALA A 255 -7.14 14.76 19.47
CA ALA A 255 -7.09 15.80 18.45
C ALA A 255 -6.28 15.43 17.19
N VAL A 256 -5.21 14.63 17.29
CA VAL A 256 -4.40 14.14 16.17
C VAL A 256 -5.15 13.07 15.38
N LEU A 257 -5.82 12.13 16.06
CA LEU A 257 -6.67 11.14 15.39
C LEU A 257 -7.84 11.80 14.66
N ASP A 258 -8.51 12.75 15.32
CA ASP A 258 -9.60 13.53 14.72
C ASP A 258 -9.11 14.40 13.54
N ALA A 259 -7.89 14.94 13.60
CA ALA A 259 -7.28 15.65 12.47
C ALA A 259 -6.97 14.73 11.28
N ILE A 260 -6.53 13.49 11.52
CA ILE A 260 -6.30 12.49 10.48
C ILE A 260 -7.62 12.11 9.81
N GLU A 261 -8.69 11.90 10.59
CA GLU A 261 -10.01 11.59 10.05
C GLU A 261 -10.57 12.74 9.21
N ARG A 262 -10.47 13.98 9.71
CA ARG A 262 -10.85 15.19 8.96
C ARG A 262 -10.05 15.39 7.68
N ALA A 263 -8.77 15.04 7.67
CA ALA A 263 -7.95 15.06 6.46
C ALA A 263 -8.45 14.03 5.43
N GLY A 264 -8.83 12.83 5.88
CA GLY A 264 -9.42 11.80 5.03
C GLY A 264 -10.73 12.25 4.36
N TYR A 265 -11.65 12.89 5.12
CA TYR A 265 -12.88 13.44 4.54
C TYR A 265 -12.60 14.55 3.51
N ALA A 266 -11.65 15.44 3.80
CA ALA A 266 -11.27 16.51 2.88
C ALA A 266 -10.67 15.97 1.57
N GLU A 267 -9.86 14.91 1.64
CA GLU A 267 -9.30 14.27 0.44
C GLU A 267 -10.39 13.59 -0.41
N ALA A 268 -11.35 12.92 0.23
CA ALA A 268 -12.48 12.31 -0.47
C ALA A 268 -13.37 13.37 -1.16
N GLU A 269 -13.62 14.50 -0.48
CA GLU A 269 -14.35 15.64 -1.05
C GLU A 269 -13.61 16.26 -2.24
N LEU A 270 -12.29 16.43 -2.12
CA LEU A 270 -11.44 16.95 -3.21
C LEU A 270 -11.50 16.04 -4.44
N HIS A 271 -11.43 14.72 -4.24
CA HIS A 271 -11.55 13.76 -5.33
C HIS A 271 -12.94 13.79 -5.99
N SER A 272 -14.01 13.93 -5.20
CA SER A 272 -15.38 14.07 -5.70
C SER A 272 -15.55 15.36 -6.54
N LEU A 273 -15.04 16.49 -6.05
CA LEU A 273 -15.06 17.75 -6.78
C LEU A 273 -14.24 17.69 -8.06
N GLN A 274 -13.08 17.02 -8.05
CA GLN A 274 -12.27 16.82 -9.24
C GLN A 274 -13.03 16.02 -10.30
N GLN A 275 -13.72 14.95 -9.91
CA GLN A 275 -14.55 14.17 -10.82
C GLN A 275 -15.70 15.02 -11.41
N GLN A 276 -16.30 15.90 -10.61
CA GLN A 276 -17.35 16.81 -11.08
C GLN A 276 -16.80 17.83 -12.10
N VAL A 277 -15.60 18.36 -11.88
CA VAL A 277 -14.91 19.25 -12.83
C VAL A 277 -14.63 18.53 -14.14
N ASP A 278 -14.19 17.27 -14.10
CA ASP A 278 -13.91 16.49 -15.31
C ASP A 278 -15.19 16.23 -16.13
N ILE A 279 -16.30 15.89 -15.46
CA ILE A 279 -17.62 15.72 -16.10
C ILE A 279 -18.08 17.02 -16.76
N LEU A 280 -18.01 18.15 -16.05
CA LEU A 280 -18.41 19.45 -16.59
C LEU A 280 -17.52 19.88 -17.76
N THR A 281 -16.22 19.60 -17.69
CA THR A 281 -15.27 19.87 -18.77
C THR A 281 -15.62 19.09 -20.03
N ALA A 282 -15.96 17.80 -19.90
CA ALA A 282 -16.42 16.98 -21.02
C ALA A 282 -17.73 17.50 -21.63
N GLN A 283 -18.67 17.98 -20.80
CA GLN A 283 -19.92 18.58 -21.28
C GLN A 283 -19.69 19.88 -22.07
N VAL A 284 -18.80 20.75 -21.60
CA VAL A 284 -18.44 21.99 -22.31
C VAL A 284 -17.83 21.67 -23.67
N GLN A 285 -16.88 20.73 -23.73
CA GLN A 285 -16.27 20.31 -25.01
C GLN A 285 -17.31 19.73 -25.99
N SER A 286 -18.25 18.95 -25.49
CA SER A 286 -19.37 18.42 -26.29
C SER A 286 -20.23 19.54 -26.87
N LEU A 287 -20.63 20.53 -26.06
CA LEU A 287 -21.42 21.68 -26.50
C LEU A 287 -20.66 22.58 -27.49
N GLU A 288 -19.35 22.78 -27.30
CA GLU A 288 -18.51 23.51 -28.23
C GLU A 288 -18.43 22.82 -29.59
N SER A 289 -18.30 21.48 -29.60
CA SER A 289 -18.30 20.70 -30.84
C SER A 289 -19.65 20.80 -31.57
N ALA A 290 -20.78 20.72 -30.86
CA ALA A 290 -22.12 20.87 -31.44
C ALA A 290 -22.34 22.28 -32.02
N ASN A 291 -21.89 23.32 -31.31
CA ASN A 291 -21.95 24.71 -31.79
C ASN A 291 -21.10 24.92 -33.05
N SER A 292 -19.92 24.28 -33.13
CA SER A 292 -19.07 24.33 -34.31
C SER A 292 -19.78 23.75 -35.54
N VAL A 293 -20.46 22.60 -35.38
CA VAL A 293 -21.26 21.98 -36.45
C VAL A 293 -22.41 22.87 -36.91
N LEU A 294 -23.16 23.49 -35.98
CA LEU A 294 -24.25 24.41 -36.32
C LEU A 294 -23.76 25.66 -37.06
N ARG A 295 -22.59 26.20 -36.68
CA ARG A 295 -21.96 27.33 -37.39
C ARG A 295 -21.54 26.95 -38.81
N ALA A 296 -20.95 25.77 -38.99
CA ALA A 296 -20.56 25.26 -40.31
C ALA A 296 -21.79 25.04 -41.22
N ALA A 297 -22.88 24.48 -40.68
CA ALA A 297 -24.14 24.30 -41.41
C ALA A 297 -24.76 25.65 -41.84
N SER A 298 -24.74 26.64 -40.93
CA SER A 298 -25.27 27.98 -41.21
C SER A 298 -24.45 28.73 -42.27
N ALA A 299 -23.13 28.56 -42.29
CA ALA A 299 -22.27 29.14 -43.31
C ALA A 299 -22.49 28.53 -44.71
N SER A 300 -22.83 27.24 -44.78
CA SER A 300 -23.14 26.54 -46.03
C SER A 300 -24.51 26.93 -46.61
N ALA A 301 -25.46 27.34 -45.75
CA ALA A 301 -26.81 27.74 -46.15
C ALA A 301 -26.91 29.19 -46.69
N ALA A 302 -25.79 29.90 -46.86
CA ALA A 302 -25.80 31.24 -47.44
C ALA A 302 -26.38 31.19 -48.87
N PRO A 303 -27.52 31.83 -49.14
CA PRO A 303 -28.15 31.79 -50.45
C PRO A 303 -27.22 32.43 -51.48
N THR A 304 -26.94 31.67 -52.53
CA THR A 304 -26.20 32.12 -53.71
C THR A 304 -27.00 33.26 -54.32
N THR A 305 -26.65 34.49 -53.95
CA THR A 305 -27.29 35.69 -54.49
C THR A 305 -26.88 35.77 -55.95
N PRO A 306 -27.83 35.80 -56.91
CA PRO A 306 -27.49 35.90 -58.32
C PRO A 306 -26.77 37.23 -58.55
N SER A 307 -25.56 37.11 -59.09
CA SER A 307 -24.67 38.21 -59.46
C SER A 307 -25.39 39.18 -60.39
N ARG A 308 -25.74 40.37 -59.87
CA ARG A 308 -26.29 41.47 -60.66
C ARG A 308 -25.15 42.43 -61.02
N SER A 309 -24.81 42.42 -62.30
CA SER A 309 -23.82 43.25 -62.96
C SER A 309 -24.10 44.76 -62.83
N GLN A 310 -22.99 45.52 -62.69
CA GLN A 310 -22.82 46.97 -62.93
C GLN A 310 -23.57 47.91 -61.97
N VAL A 311 -23.04 49.06 -61.52
CA VAL A 311 -22.34 50.13 -62.25
C VAL A 311 -21.39 50.86 -61.30
N ARG A 312 -20.24 51.23 -61.87
CA ARG A 312 -19.14 52.02 -61.29
C ARG A 312 -19.53 53.50 -61.20
N SER A 313 -19.41 54.12 -60.03
CA SER A 313 -19.33 55.59 -59.88
C SER A 313 -18.33 55.99 -58.79
N PRO A 314 -17.63 57.14 -58.92
CA PRO A 314 -16.45 57.48 -58.12
C PRO A 314 -16.66 58.60 -57.08
N ARG A 315 -15.75 58.65 -56.09
CA ARG A 315 -15.42 59.76 -55.14
C ARG A 315 -16.49 60.03 -54.06
N THR A 316 -16.17 60.40 -52.81
CA THR A 316 -15.15 61.30 -52.23
C THR A 316 -14.84 60.94 -50.75
N PRO A 317 -13.76 61.50 -50.15
CA PRO A 317 -13.35 61.25 -48.76
C PRO A 317 -13.97 62.26 -47.79
N VAL A 318 -14.37 61.81 -46.59
CA VAL A 318 -14.68 62.69 -45.45
C VAL A 318 -14.09 62.11 -44.17
N ALA A 319 -13.47 63.00 -43.42
CA ALA A 319 -12.63 62.78 -42.26
C ALA A 319 -13.39 62.56 -40.94
N SER A 320 -12.65 62.02 -39.98
CA SER A 320 -12.65 62.31 -38.54
C SER A 320 -13.97 62.25 -37.76
N THR A 321 -14.05 61.38 -36.74
CA THR A 321 -13.99 61.83 -35.32
C THR A 321 -13.95 60.67 -34.33
N SER A 322 -13.16 60.92 -33.29
CA SER A 322 -12.93 60.15 -32.07
C SER A 322 -14.21 59.84 -31.28
N ARG A 323 -14.27 58.67 -30.63
CA ARG A 323 -14.71 58.61 -29.22
C ARG A 323 -14.29 57.29 -28.55
N ALA A 324 -13.42 57.42 -27.57
CA ALA A 324 -13.12 56.39 -26.58
C ALA A 324 -14.34 56.19 -25.67
N LEU A 325 -14.67 54.93 -25.39
CA LEU A 325 -15.59 54.55 -24.31
C LEU A 325 -14.83 53.64 -23.34
N ALA A 326 -14.67 54.15 -22.12
CA ALA A 326 -14.11 53.46 -20.98
C ALA A 326 -15.05 52.34 -20.47
N PRO A 327 -14.51 51.31 -19.79
CA PRO A 327 -15.33 50.33 -19.08
C PRO A 327 -15.78 50.90 -17.72
N PRO A 328 -16.98 50.54 -17.22
CA PRO A 328 -17.40 50.89 -15.88
C PRO A 328 -16.72 50.01 -14.83
N ALA A 329 -16.21 50.64 -13.79
CA ALA A 329 -15.77 50.04 -12.55
C ALA A 329 -16.98 49.74 -11.64
N TYR A 330 -17.07 48.53 -11.11
CA TYR A 330 -17.87 48.23 -9.90
C TYR A 330 -17.16 47.20 -9.03
N SER A 331 -16.77 47.68 -7.84
CA SER A 331 -16.52 46.99 -6.57
C SER A 331 -17.86 47.02 -5.79
N PRO A 332 -18.21 46.12 -4.82
CA PRO A 332 -17.36 45.78 -3.67
C PRO A 332 -17.49 44.38 -3.01
N SER A 333 -16.47 44.10 -2.20
CA SER A 333 -16.43 43.07 -1.15
C SER A 333 -17.42 43.31 -0.01
N PRO A 334 -17.80 42.25 0.75
CA PRO A 334 -18.10 42.36 2.18
C PRO A 334 -17.04 41.60 2.99
N ARG A 335 -16.24 42.31 3.80
CA ARG A 335 -16.39 42.49 5.25
C ARG A 335 -16.34 41.19 6.06
N SER A 336 -15.15 40.95 6.60
CA SER A 336 -14.90 40.24 7.85
C SER A 336 -15.64 40.92 9.01
N LEU A 337 -16.25 40.11 9.88
CA LEU A 337 -16.66 40.50 11.22
C LEU A 337 -15.84 39.69 12.22
N ALA A 338 -15.22 40.43 13.13
CA ALA A 338 -14.53 39.93 14.30
C ALA A 338 -15.50 39.78 15.49
N SER A 339 -15.15 38.83 16.36
CA SER A 339 -15.20 38.92 17.83
C SER A 339 -16.55 38.90 18.54
N THR A 340 -16.73 37.91 19.44
CA THR A 340 -17.06 37.98 20.90
C THR A 340 -17.37 36.52 21.32
N GLY A 341 -16.80 35.82 22.29
CA GLY A 341 -16.17 36.18 23.55
C GLY A 341 -17.06 35.73 24.73
N ARG A 342 -16.86 34.53 25.31
CA ARG A 342 -16.88 34.24 26.78
C ARG A 342 -17.03 32.76 27.16
N ASN A 343 -16.24 32.43 28.18
CA ASN A 343 -16.16 31.22 29.02
C ASN A 343 -17.49 30.81 29.69
N LEU A 344 -17.65 29.51 30.03
CA LEU A 344 -17.63 28.97 31.40
C LEU A 344 -18.18 27.52 31.47
N PHE A 345 -17.36 26.63 32.05
CA PHE A 345 -17.64 25.43 32.86
C PHE A 345 -18.97 24.64 32.72
N GLY A 346 -18.81 23.32 32.58
CA GLY A 346 -19.80 22.34 33.06
C GLY A 346 -19.64 20.93 32.49
N SER A 347 -18.75 20.11 33.06
CA SER A 347 -18.81 18.65 32.90
C SER A 347 -20.08 18.10 33.59
N PRO A 348 -20.67 17.02 33.05
CA PRO A 348 -20.47 15.76 33.76
C PRO A 348 -20.14 14.58 32.85
N SER A 349 -19.28 13.74 33.40
CA SER A 349 -18.92 12.40 32.98
C SER A 349 -20.15 11.50 32.76
N ARG A 350 -20.23 10.88 31.58
CA ARG A 350 -20.95 9.62 31.37
C ARG A 350 -20.28 8.87 30.22
N ALA A 351 -19.62 7.77 30.57
CA ALA A 351 -18.99 6.87 29.61
C ALA A 351 -20.03 6.37 28.58
N PRO A 352 -19.71 6.37 27.26
CA PRO A 352 -20.55 5.70 26.28
C PRO A 352 -20.42 4.18 26.46
N PRO A 353 -21.52 3.43 26.37
CA PRO A 353 -21.44 1.97 26.37
C PRO A 353 -20.73 1.50 25.10
N SER A 354 -19.87 0.50 25.25
CA SER A 354 -19.19 -0.20 24.16
C SER A 354 -20.21 -0.70 23.11
N PRO A 355 -19.91 -0.60 21.80
CA PRO A 355 -20.79 -1.08 20.75
C PRO A 355 -20.86 -2.61 20.82
N SER A 356 -22.01 -3.13 21.25
CA SER A 356 -22.31 -4.55 21.18
C SER A 356 -22.53 -4.95 19.71
N HIS A 357 -22.00 -6.11 19.31
CA HIS A 357 -22.19 -6.77 18.00
C HIS A 357 -23.65 -7.10 17.62
N THR A 358 -24.64 -6.45 18.24
CA THR A 358 -26.07 -6.65 18.05
C THR A 358 -26.64 -5.92 16.82
N GLY A 359 -25.92 -4.95 16.24
CA GLY A 359 -26.41 -4.15 15.10
C GLY A 359 -26.62 -4.95 13.80
N LEU A 360 -25.70 -5.87 13.47
CA LEU A 360 -25.76 -6.63 12.21
C LEU A 360 -26.97 -7.57 12.16
N ASN A 361 -27.36 -8.17 13.29
CA ASN A 361 -28.53 -9.04 13.37
C ASN A 361 -29.84 -8.26 13.15
N SER A 362 -29.87 -6.96 13.50
CA SER A 362 -31.03 -6.09 13.26
C SER A 362 -31.16 -5.71 11.79
N VAL A 363 -30.02 -5.48 11.12
CA VAL A 363 -29.98 -5.18 9.69
C VAL A 363 -30.43 -6.38 8.86
N GLU A 364 -29.94 -7.58 9.19
CA GLU A 364 -30.30 -8.80 8.47
C GLU A 364 -31.80 -9.15 8.62
N ALA A 365 -32.37 -8.93 9.81
CA ALA A 365 -33.81 -9.09 10.04
C ALA A 365 -34.65 -8.07 9.23
N CYS A 366 -34.22 -6.82 9.16
CA CYS A 366 -34.91 -5.79 8.37
C CYS A 366 -34.91 -6.09 6.86
N LEU A 367 -33.81 -6.65 6.34
CA LEU A 367 -33.71 -7.05 4.93
C LEU A 367 -34.59 -8.26 4.62
N GLN A 368 -34.75 -9.20 5.56
CA GLN A 368 -35.62 -10.37 5.40
C GLN A 368 -37.12 -10.01 5.33
N GLU A 369 -37.56 -8.94 5.99
CA GLU A 369 -38.96 -8.49 5.94
C GLU A 369 -39.37 -7.88 4.59
N ARG A 370 -38.39 -7.48 3.76
CA ARG A 370 -38.62 -6.77 2.48
C ARG A 370 -38.82 -7.69 1.27
N ASN A 371 -38.94 -9.01 1.48
CA ASN A 371 -39.03 -10.03 0.41
C ASN A 371 -37.89 -9.96 -0.63
N LEU A 372 -36.72 -9.45 -0.24
CA LEU A 372 -35.54 -9.44 -1.10
C LEU A 372 -35.00 -10.88 -1.23
N ASN A 373 -34.49 -11.23 -2.40
CA ASN A 373 -33.85 -12.54 -2.57
C ASN A 373 -32.49 -12.56 -1.82
N GLN A 374 -32.01 -13.76 -1.51
CA GLN A 374 -30.79 -13.94 -0.72
C GLN A 374 -29.56 -13.27 -1.35
N ASP A 375 -29.48 -13.25 -2.69
CA ASP A 375 -28.39 -12.61 -3.44
C ASP A 375 -28.44 -11.08 -3.31
N GLN A 376 -29.64 -10.49 -3.33
CA GLN A 376 -29.86 -9.06 -3.11
C GLN A 376 -29.50 -8.66 -1.67
N CYS A 377 -29.87 -9.47 -0.67
CA CYS A 377 -29.49 -9.23 0.72
C CYS A 377 -27.97 -9.23 0.89
N ALA A 378 -27.27 -10.21 0.31
CA ALA A 378 -25.81 -10.28 0.35
C ALA A 378 -25.16 -9.08 -0.36
N ALA A 379 -25.69 -8.68 -1.52
CA ALA A 379 -25.19 -7.53 -2.27
C ALA A 379 -25.42 -6.20 -1.51
N ILE A 380 -26.56 -6.03 -0.84
CA ILE A 380 -26.84 -4.86 -0.02
C ILE A 380 -25.87 -4.77 1.17
N LEU A 381 -25.59 -5.88 1.85
CA LEU A 381 -24.63 -5.89 2.96
C LEU A 381 -23.22 -5.51 2.49
N LEU A 382 -22.80 -6.00 1.32
CA LEU A 382 -21.53 -5.58 0.71
C LEU A 382 -21.54 -4.09 0.35
N ILE A 383 -22.66 -3.55 -0.14
CA ILE A 383 -22.78 -2.11 -0.43
C ILE A 383 -22.64 -1.30 0.87
N VAL A 384 -23.34 -1.68 1.93
CA VAL A 384 -23.28 -0.98 3.24
C VAL A 384 -21.86 -1.01 3.82
N GLN A 385 -21.13 -2.12 3.65
CA GLN A 385 -19.75 -2.25 4.15
C GLN A 385 -18.72 -1.46 3.35
N ASN A 386 -18.94 -1.24 2.05
CA ASN A 386 -17.91 -0.72 1.15
C ASN A 386 -18.19 0.68 0.60
N PHE A 387 -19.39 1.22 0.79
CA PHE A 387 -19.80 2.51 0.23
C PHE A 387 -20.32 3.45 1.31
N HIS A 388 -20.13 4.76 1.09
CA HIS A 388 -20.62 5.80 2.00
C HIS A 388 -22.16 5.89 1.94
N PRO A 389 -22.88 6.22 3.03
CA PRO A 389 -24.34 6.27 3.06
C PRO A 389 -25.02 7.08 1.94
N VAL A 390 -24.37 8.18 1.52
CA VAL A 390 -24.84 9.05 0.42
C VAL A 390 -24.90 8.33 -0.93
N GLN A 391 -24.12 7.24 -1.10
CA GLN A 391 -24.04 6.47 -2.34
C GLN A 391 -24.98 5.26 -2.37
N TRP A 392 -25.57 4.87 -1.23
CA TRP A 392 -26.34 3.64 -1.12
C TRP A 392 -27.57 3.61 -2.03
N VAL A 393 -28.29 4.74 -2.15
CA VAL A 393 -29.50 4.80 -2.99
C VAL A 393 -29.19 4.47 -4.46
N GLU A 394 -28.08 5.00 -4.99
CA GLU A 394 -27.65 4.71 -6.36
C GLU A 394 -27.24 3.25 -6.53
N LYS A 395 -26.47 2.71 -5.57
CA LYS A 395 -26.04 1.31 -5.57
C LYS A 395 -27.17 0.30 -5.41
N PHE A 396 -28.20 0.63 -4.64
CA PHE A 396 -29.41 -0.19 -4.55
C PHE A 396 -30.24 -0.13 -5.85
N CYS A 397 -30.31 1.03 -6.51
CA CYS A 397 -30.93 1.12 -7.84
C CYS A 397 -30.19 0.26 -8.89
N GLU A 398 -28.86 0.18 -8.82
CA GLU A 398 -28.05 -0.72 -9.68
C GLU A 398 -28.39 -2.21 -9.48
N LEU A 399 -28.87 -2.59 -8.28
CA LEU A 399 -29.38 -3.95 -7.99
C LEU A 399 -30.83 -4.19 -8.44
N GLY A 400 -31.43 -3.22 -9.14
CA GLY A 400 -32.80 -3.29 -9.63
C GLY A 400 -33.88 -2.97 -8.59
N ILE A 401 -33.51 -2.38 -7.45
CA ILE A 401 -34.46 -1.93 -6.42
C ILE A 401 -35.07 -0.60 -6.88
N GLU A 402 -36.39 -0.45 -6.76
CA GLU A 402 -37.05 0.79 -7.16
C GLU A 402 -36.51 1.96 -6.33
N ARG A 403 -36.29 3.13 -6.95
CA ARG A 403 -35.64 4.28 -6.29
C ARG A 403 -36.34 4.71 -5.00
N GLY A 404 -37.66 4.60 -4.91
CA GLY A 404 -38.42 4.88 -3.69
C GLY A 404 -38.03 3.92 -2.56
N GLU A 405 -38.04 2.61 -2.84
CA GLU A 405 -37.64 1.56 -1.90
C GLU A 405 -36.16 1.65 -1.53
N ALA A 406 -35.28 1.95 -2.50
CA ALA A 406 -33.85 2.16 -2.28
C ALA A 406 -33.57 3.33 -1.31
N THR A 407 -34.33 4.42 -1.43
CA THR A 407 -34.21 5.59 -0.54
C THR A 407 -34.66 5.24 0.87
N GLU A 408 -35.78 4.53 1.00
CA GLU A 408 -36.29 4.08 2.29
C GLU A 408 -35.33 3.11 2.98
N LEU A 409 -34.81 2.14 2.23
CA LEU A 409 -33.85 1.14 2.71
C LEU A 409 -32.54 1.80 3.17
N ALA A 410 -32.02 2.77 2.41
CA ALA A 410 -30.85 3.55 2.81
C ALA A 410 -31.06 4.33 4.12
N ASN A 411 -32.24 4.95 4.30
CA ASN A 411 -32.56 5.68 5.53
C ASN A 411 -32.67 4.75 6.75
N ILE A 412 -33.26 3.56 6.60
CA ILE A 412 -33.39 2.59 7.68
C ILE A 412 -32.02 2.03 8.10
N LEU A 413 -31.18 1.69 7.11
CA LEU A 413 -29.82 1.22 7.35
C LEU A 413 -28.97 2.31 8.02
N ALA A 414 -29.11 3.57 7.59
CA ALA A 414 -28.38 4.69 8.16
C ALA A 414 -28.82 5.03 9.59
N ALA A 415 -30.07 4.72 9.95
CA ALA A 415 -30.57 4.88 11.31
C ALA A 415 -30.21 3.70 12.24
N SER A 416 -29.78 2.57 11.67
CA SER A 416 -29.44 1.35 12.40
C SER A 416 -27.93 1.19 12.67
N MET A 417 -27.11 2.05 12.06
CA MET A 417 -25.67 2.19 12.30
C MET A 417 -25.43 3.42 13.19
#